data_AF-A0A943N2T4-F1
#
_entry.id   AF-A0A943N2T4-F1
#
_cell.length_a   1.000
_cell.length_b   1.000
_cell.length_c   1.000
_cell.angle_alpha   90.00
_cell.angle_beta   90.00
_cell.angle_gamma   90.00
#
_symmetry.space_group_name_H-M   'P 1'
#
loop_
_entity.id
_entity.type
_entity.pdbx_description
1 polymer ?
#
loop_
_entity_poly.entity_id
_entity_poly.type
_entity_poly.pdbx_seq_one_letter_code
_entity_poly.pdbx_strand_id
1 'polypeptide(L)'
;MTSKEMEARSGVPRANIRYYEAEGLLAPARSGNGYRDYSEEDLRTLEKIKLLRRLGVTIEALRALRDGRAELSAVLDRRLAEVGGEQAALGRVERVCGDLRRTGATFTGLDPGRYLADLDAPALPGEGGPWWEKASASALPETDRLPTVCSASRRLFARMFDEMLVRVLIASGLCLAGINLAAVSSFVVSLTAVVLLAFVEPLFLRLWGTTPGKALLGMRLTGPDGKNVPYTEGLARYFLMMWYGQGFEIPVWSLIQGYRSVRRCWNDEPQPWDVEVAYIAKPFRARYGVGLVLATLLVLTAGEAANSWSQTPPNRGDVTVAEFAENYNRQADYLGFGGRTYLDETGQWQEEPGNPNAVTVGDFGIEPWPEARELHFTLEDGHITAITLTGTIENVEEGVDTPNGLVPRIVMSLAWGREEASFWSLARQAQMTELERRDWSKDFVIHQPGVVITSDIQQSGLSYHANSFCDWHAEQPENALSFTYTVALDNG
;
A
#
# COMPACT_ATOMS: atom_id res chain seq x y z
N MET A 1 21.52 27.01 -33.90
CA MET A 1 21.64 25.65 -34.47
C MET A 1 20.64 24.71 -33.82
N THR A 2 20.10 23.74 -34.56
CA THR A 2 19.21 22.71 -34.01
C THR A 2 19.98 21.55 -33.37
N SER A 3 19.31 20.72 -32.54
CA SER A 3 19.93 19.50 -31.98
C SER A 3 20.44 18.53 -33.06
N LYS A 4 19.83 18.51 -34.25
CA LYS A 4 20.28 17.70 -35.40
C LYS A 4 21.61 18.20 -35.97
N GLU A 5 21.77 19.51 -36.08
CA GLU A 5 23.01 20.12 -36.55
C GLU A 5 24.13 19.99 -35.52
N MET A 6 23.80 20.12 -34.22
CA MET A 6 24.74 19.85 -33.14
C MET A 6 25.26 18.42 -33.17
N GLU A 7 24.39 17.42 -33.33
CA GLU A 7 24.78 16.01 -33.46
C GLU A 7 25.65 15.78 -34.70
N ALA A 8 25.28 16.34 -35.86
CA ALA A 8 26.05 16.19 -37.09
C ALA A 8 27.46 16.81 -36.99
N ARG A 9 27.59 17.98 -36.33
CA ARG A 9 28.87 18.70 -36.21
C ARG A 9 29.76 18.18 -35.09
N SER A 10 29.18 17.88 -33.92
CA SER A 10 29.93 17.40 -32.75
C SER A 10 30.15 15.88 -32.75
N GLY A 11 29.34 15.12 -33.49
CA GLY A 11 29.29 13.66 -33.42
C GLY A 11 28.78 13.11 -32.08
N VAL A 12 28.12 13.95 -31.26
CA VAL A 12 27.50 13.53 -29.99
C VAL A 12 26.02 13.20 -30.25
N PRO A 13 25.53 12.01 -29.88
CA PRO A 13 24.11 11.65 -30.07
C PRO A 13 23.17 12.65 -29.38
N ARG A 14 22.04 12.97 -30.00
CA ARG A 14 21.06 13.93 -29.43
C ARG A 14 20.62 13.62 -28.01
N ALA A 15 20.50 12.34 -27.67
CA ALA A 15 20.14 11.91 -26.31
C ALA A 15 21.17 12.41 -25.28
N ASN A 16 22.46 12.35 -25.61
CA ASN A 16 23.54 12.81 -24.74
C ASN A 16 23.59 14.34 -24.67
N ILE A 17 23.28 15.05 -25.75
CA ILE A 17 23.16 16.51 -25.74
C ILE A 17 22.04 16.96 -24.78
N ARG A 18 20.88 16.29 -24.82
CA ARG A 18 19.76 16.55 -23.90
C ARG A 18 20.12 16.20 -22.45
N TYR A 19 20.88 15.13 -22.26
CA TYR A 19 21.38 14.75 -20.95
C TYR A 19 22.31 15.84 -20.39
N TYR A 20 23.27 16.33 -21.18
CA TYR A 20 24.15 17.42 -20.73
C TYR A 20 23.39 18.70 -20.44
N GLU A 21 22.39 19.08 -21.23
CA GLU A 21 21.48 20.20 -20.93
C GLU A 21 20.77 20.00 -19.57
N ALA A 22 20.25 18.80 -19.29
CA ALA A 22 19.61 18.49 -18.02
C ALA A 22 20.57 18.58 -16.82
N GLU A 23 21.84 18.25 -17.01
CA GLU A 23 22.91 18.41 -16.01
C GLU A 23 23.48 19.85 -15.95
N GLY A 24 22.82 20.80 -16.65
CA GLY A 24 23.22 22.21 -16.80
C GLY A 24 24.46 22.41 -17.68
N LEU A 25 25.00 21.34 -18.26
CA LEU A 25 26.12 21.22 -19.22
C LEU A 25 26.16 22.33 -20.27
N LEU A 26 24.97 22.58 -20.78
CA LEU A 26 24.66 23.46 -21.89
C LEU A 26 23.40 24.22 -21.52
N ALA A 27 23.32 25.49 -21.92
CA ALA A 27 22.17 26.34 -21.67
C ALA A 27 21.74 27.02 -22.98
N PRO A 28 21.24 26.27 -23.98
CA PRO A 28 20.87 26.84 -25.27
C PRO A 28 19.68 27.79 -25.11
N ALA A 29 19.67 28.85 -25.92
CA ALA A 29 18.50 29.70 -26.04
C ALA A 29 17.32 28.91 -26.63
N ARG A 30 16.10 29.41 -26.40
CA ARG A 30 14.92 28.92 -27.09
C ARG A 30 14.45 29.95 -28.11
N SER A 31 14.23 29.51 -29.33
CA SER A 31 13.64 30.36 -30.37
C SER A 31 12.17 30.64 -30.07
N GLY A 32 11.58 31.68 -30.69
CA GLY A 32 10.19 32.11 -30.44
C GLY A 32 9.11 31.04 -30.70
N ASN A 33 9.46 29.93 -31.36
CA ASN A 33 8.63 28.76 -31.59
C ASN A 33 8.88 27.60 -30.59
N GLY A 34 9.64 27.84 -29.52
CA GLY A 34 9.91 26.88 -28.43
C GLY A 34 10.99 25.83 -28.71
N TYR A 35 11.61 25.85 -29.90
CA TYR A 35 12.71 24.95 -30.24
C TYR A 35 14.04 25.39 -29.61
N ARG A 36 14.96 24.42 -29.45
CA ARG A 36 16.32 24.69 -28.95
C ARG A 36 17.16 25.32 -30.04
N ASP A 37 17.77 26.44 -29.71
CA ASP A 37 18.69 27.15 -30.57
C ASP A 37 20.06 27.22 -29.90
N TYR A 38 20.94 26.29 -30.28
CA TYR A 38 22.31 26.21 -29.80
C TYR A 38 23.18 27.23 -30.54
N SER A 39 23.98 27.96 -29.77
CA SER A 39 24.99 28.87 -30.30
C SER A 39 26.25 28.11 -30.76
N GLU A 40 27.14 28.80 -31.46
CA GLU A 40 28.46 28.28 -31.77
C GLU A 40 29.32 28.06 -30.51
N GLU A 41 29.04 28.80 -29.43
CA GLU A 41 29.66 28.63 -28.12
C GLU A 41 29.18 27.35 -27.42
N ASP A 42 27.89 27.01 -27.55
CA ASP A 42 27.36 25.74 -27.06
C ASP A 42 28.01 24.55 -27.77
N LEU A 43 28.29 24.66 -29.06
CA LEU A 43 29.04 23.63 -29.81
C LEU A 43 30.46 23.46 -29.26
N ARG A 44 31.19 24.56 -29.05
CA ARG A 44 32.54 24.51 -28.48
C ARG A 44 32.53 23.94 -27.06
N THR A 45 31.50 24.26 -26.27
CA THR A 45 31.32 23.71 -24.92
C THR A 45 31.03 22.21 -24.98
N LEU A 46 30.19 21.77 -25.91
CA LEU A 46 29.92 20.35 -26.15
C LEU A 46 31.18 19.60 -26.59
N GLU A 47 32.05 20.20 -27.39
CA GLU A 47 33.35 19.61 -27.78
C GLU A 47 34.31 19.48 -26.60
N LYS A 48 34.37 20.48 -25.71
CA LYS A 48 35.14 20.39 -24.45
C LYS A 48 34.61 19.27 -23.55
N ILE A 49 33.30 19.19 -23.38
CA ILE A 49 32.64 18.11 -22.61
C ILE A 49 32.99 16.76 -23.23
N LYS A 50 32.87 16.61 -24.55
CA LYS A 50 33.22 15.37 -25.26
C LYS A 50 34.68 14.96 -25.03
N LEU A 51 35.61 15.89 -25.10
CA LEU A 51 37.04 15.63 -24.85
C LEU A 51 37.26 15.13 -23.42
N LEU A 52 36.78 15.88 -22.43
CA LEU A 52 36.98 15.54 -21.02
C LEU A 52 36.28 14.23 -20.64
N ARG A 53 35.09 13.95 -21.21
CA ARG A 53 34.42 12.64 -21.06
C ARG A 53 35.25 11.51 -21.67
N ARG A 54 35.90 11.72 -22.82
CA ARG A 54 36.82 10.74 -23.43
C ARG A 54 38.06 10.49 -22.58
N LEU A 55 38.49 11.48 -21.80
CA LEU A 55 39.59 11.34 -20.84
C LEU A 55 39.16 10.67 -19.52
N GLY A 56 37.87 10.36 -19.35
CA GLY A 56 37.33 9.70 -18.16
C GLY A 56 36.84 10.66 -17.07
N VAL A 57 36.86 11.97 -17.29
CA VAL A 57 36.40 12.97 -16.31
C VAL A 57 34.90 12.82 -16.07
N THR A 58 34.46 12.71 -14.81
CA THR A 58 33.04 12.49 -14.45
C THR A 58 32.16 13.72 -14.71
N ILE A 59 30.83 13.51 -14.72
CA ILE A 59 29.86 14.60 -14.92
C ILE A 59 29.87 15.58 -13.74
N GLU A 60 30.13 15.09 -12.54
CA GLU A 60 30.27 15.88 -11.31
C GLU A 60 31.49 16.81 -11.40
N ALA A 61 32.63 16.28 -11.87
CA ALA A 61 33.85 17.06 -12.08
C ALA A 61 33.65 18.11 -13.18
N LEU A 62 32.96 17.77 -14.27
CA LEU A 62 32.59 18.73 -15.32
C LEU A 62 31.71 19.87 -14.81
N ARG A 63 30.74 19.56 -13.93
CA ARG A 63 29.93 20.58 -13.26
C ARG A 63 30.79 21.45 -12.35
N ALA A 64 31.69 20.86 -11.57
CA ALA A 64 32.60 21.63 -10.72
C ALA A 64 33.51 22.57 -11.52
N LEU A 65 34.03 22.12 -12.67
CA LEU A 65 34.80 22.96 -13.59
C LEU A 65 33.97 24.11 -14.16
N ARG A 66 32.75 23.82 -14.62
CA ARG A 66 31.83 24.83 -15.18
C ARG A 66 31.45 25.89 -14.14
N ASP A 67 31.20 25.45 -12.91
CA ASP A 67 30.77 26.33 -11.82
C ASP A 67 31.97 27.02 -11.11
N GLY A 68 33.21 26.84 -11.60
CA GLY A 68 34.42 27.43 -11.02
C GLY A 68 34.82 26.88 -9.64
N ARG A 69 34.26 25.74 -9.24
CA ARG A 69 34.51 25.06 -7.95
C ARG A 69 35.73 24.13 -8.01
N ALA A 70 36.30 23.91 -9.19
CA ALA A 70 37.49 23.11 -9.40
C ALA A 70 38.35 23.71 -10.51
N GLU A 71 39.66 23.55 -10.40
CA GLU A 71 40.63 23.89 -11.44
C GLU A 71 40.82 22.72 -12.41
N LEU A 72 41.00 23.01 -13.70
CA LEU A 72 41.20 21.99 -14.73
C LEU A 72 42.47 21.16 -14.46
N SER A 73 43.56 21.80 -14.02
CA SER A 73 44.80 21.12 -13.65
C SER A 73 44.57 20.07 -12.56
N ALA A 74 43.89 20.44 -11.47
CA ALA A 74 43.61 19.52 -10.38
C ALA A 74 42.76 18.30 -10.80
N VAL A 75 41.81 18.49 -11.72
CA VAL A 75 41.01 17.38 -12.29
C VAL A 75 41.88 16.47 -13.16
N LEU A 76 42.77 17.05 -13.97
CA LEU A 76 43.67 16.28 -14.83
C LEU A 76 44.77 15.56 -14.03
N ASP A 77 45.34 16.19 -13.00
CA ASP A 77 46.33 15.59 -12.10
C ASP A 77 45.75 14.37 -11.40
N ARG A 78 44.51 14.46 -10.91
CA ARG A 78 43.79 13.32 -10.36
C ARG A 78 43.63 12.21 -11.39
N ARG A 79 43.21 12.54 -12.62
CA ARG A 79 43.03 11.52 -13.66
C ARG A 79 44.35 10.87 -14.06
N LEU A 80 45.45 11.63 -14.11
CA LEU A 80 46.78 11.08 -14.36
C LEU A 80 47.22 10.14 -13.23
N ALA A 81 46.92 10.47 -11.97
CA ALA A 81 47.18 9.59 -10.84
C ALA A 81 46.35 8.28 -10.93
N GLU A 82 45.07 8.37 -11.28
CA GLU A 82 44.20 7.21 -11.52
C GLU A 82 44.76 6.32 -12.64
N VAL A 83 45.11 6.90 -13.79
CA VAL A 83 45.69 6.17 -14.93
C VAL A 83 47.03 5.54 -14.55
N GLY A 84 47.87 6.23 -13.79
CA GLY A 84 49.12 5.68 -13.27
C GLY A 84 48.88 4.48 -12.34
N GLY A 85 47.85 4.56 -11.49
CA GLY A 85 47.41 3.45 -10.65
C GLY A 85 46.90 2.25 -11.45
N GLU A 86 46.07 2.48 -12.48
CA GLU A 86 45.59 1.46 -13.42
C GLU A 86 46.76 0.78 -14.16
N GLN A 87 47.71 1.56 -14.68
CA GLN A 87 48.92 1.04 -15.34
C GLN A 87 49.78 0.21 -14.38
N ALA A 88 49.97 0.68 -13.14
CA ALA A 88 50.73 -0.06 -12.13
C ALA A 88 50.02 -1.37 -11.76
N ALA A 89 48.69 -1.37 -11.63
CA ALA A 89 47.92 -2.58 -11.36
C ALA A 89 48.01 -3.59 -12.51
N LEU A 90 47.85 -3.14 -13.76
CA LEU A 90 48.04 -3.98 -14.94
C LEU A 90 49.47 -4.54 -15.04
N GLY A 91 50.49 -3.73 -14.72
CA GLY A 91 51.86 -4.21 -14.64
C GLY A 91 52.10 -5.25 -13.54
N ARG A 92 51.37 -5.19 -12.42
CA ARG A 92 51.40 -6.25 -11.39
C ARG A 92 50.76 -7.54 -11.91
N VAL A 93 49.60 -7.45 -12.57
CA VAL A 93 48.96 -8.60 -13.21
C VAL A 93 49.88 -9.25 -14.24
N GLU A 94 50.49 -8.46 -15.13
CA GLU A 94 51.44 -8.96 -16.13
C GLU A 94 52.64 -9.68 -15.50
N ARG A 95 53.22 -9.10 -14.44
CA ARG A 95 54.32 -9.74 -13.68
C ARG A 95 53.89 -11.05 -13.06
N VAL A 96 52.77 -11.08 -12.34
CA VAL A 96 52.25 -12.29 -11.68
C VAL A 96 51.93 -13.36 -12.72
N CYS A 97 51.29 -13.02 -13.83
CA CYS A 97 51.06 -13.94 -14.95
C CYS A 97 52.38 -14.49 -15.52
N GLY A 98 53.40 -13.63 -15.70
CA GLY A 98 54.71 -14.03 -16.19
C GLY A 98 55.49 -14.92 -15.21
N ASP A 99 55.41 -14.64 -13.91
CA ASP A 99 56.01 -15.45 -12.84
C ASP A 99 55.33 -16.82 -12.76
N LEU A 100 54.00 -16.86 -12.73
CA LEU A 100 53.22 -18.10 -12.72
C LEU A 100 53.49 -18.98 -13.95
N ARG A 101 53.62 -18.36 -15.14
CA ARG A 101 53.98 -19.10 -16.35
C ARG A 101 55.38 -19.70 -16.27
N ARG A 102 56.33 -19.01 -15.63
CA ARG A 102 57.72 -19.47 -15.47
C ARG A 102 57.87 -20.60 -14.46
N THR A 103 57.07 -20.61 -13.39
CA THR A 103 57.13 -21.70 -12.40
C THR A 103 56.58 -23.02 -12.93
N GLY A 104 55.78 -23.00 -14.01
CA GLY A 104 55.16 -24.19 -14.56
C GLY A 104 54.18 -24.86 -13.58
N ALA A 105 53.70 -24.11 -12.59
CA ALA A 105 52.81 -24.63 -11.55
C ALA A 105 51.53 -25.18 -12.18
N THR A 106 51.13 -26.37 -11.74
CA THR A 106 49.80 -26.92 -12.03
C THR A 106 48.78 -26.32 -11.07
N PHE A 107 47.49 -26.33 -11.42
CA PHE A 107 46.43 -25.77 -10.57
C PHE A 107 46.47 -26.32 -9.13
N THR A 108 46.74 -27.61 -8.97
CA THR A 108 46.82 -28.28 -7.67
C THR A 108 48.06 -27.92 -6.85
N GLY A 109 49.13 -27.46 -7.49
CA GLY A 109 50.38 -27.03 -6.84
C GLY A 109 50.53 -25.51 -6.75
N LEU A 110 49.49 -24.76 -7.09
CA LEU A 110 49.47 -23.30 -7.03
C LEU A 110 49.41 -22.87 -5.56
N ASP A 111 50.34 -22.02 -5.14
CA ASP A 111 50.32 -21.36 -3.82
C ASP A 111 49.77 -19.93 -4.00
N PRO A 112 48.47 -19.68 -3.71
CA PRO A 112 47.85 -18.39 -3.95
C PRO A 112 48.42 -17.31 -3.03
N GLY A 113 48.84 -17.67 -1.80
CA GLY A 113 49.31 -16.71 -0.80
C GLY A 113 50.53 -15.92 -1.28
N ARG A 114 51.40 -16.56 -2.06
CA ARG A 114 52.57 -15.94 -2.68
C ARG A 114 52.22 -14.83 -3.68
N TYR A 115 51.12 -14.96 -4.42
CA TYR A 115 50.79 -14.08 -5.54
C TYR A 115 49.67 -13.09 -5.23
N LEU A 116 48.74 -13.46 -4.34
CA LEU A 116 47.64 -12.57 -3.94
C LEU A 116 48.14 -11.34 -3.20
N ALA A 117 49.18 -11.47 -2.35
CA ALA A 117 49.78 -10.33 -1.65
C ALA A 117 50.29 -9.24 -2.62
N ASP A 118 50.82 -9.62 -3.78
CA ASP A 118 51.30 -8.70 -4.81
C ASP A 118 50.13 -8.04 -5.57
N LEU A 119 49.03 -8.77 -5.79
CA LEU A 119 47.84 -8.24 -6.48
C LEU A 119 46.99 -7.34 -5.57
N ASP A 120 46.88 -7.69 -4.28
CA ASP A 120 46.12 -6.98 -3.26
C ASP A 120 46.89 -5.78 -2.68
N ALA A 121 48.17 -5.63 -3.02
CA ALA A 121 48.95 -4.47 -2.65
C ALA A 121 48.26 -3.19 -3.16
N PRO A 122 48.03 -2.19 -2.28
CA PRO A 122 47.33 -0.97 -2.67
C PRO A 122 48.07 -0.32 -3.84
N ALA A 123 47.34 0.07 -4.88
CA ALA A 123 47.90 1.00 -5.86
C ALA A 123 48.32 2.24 -5.08
N LEU A 124 49.62 2.55 -5.05
CA LEU A 124 50.14 3.72 -4.35
C LEU A 124 49.27 4.94 -4.68
N PRO A 125 48.75 5.69 -3.69
CA PRO A 125 48.23 7.00 -4.00
C PRO A 125 49.42 7.87 -4.46
N GLY A 126 49.33 8.44 -5.66
CA GLY A 126 49.97 9.73 -5.87
C GLY A 126 49.45 10.67 -4.78
N GLU A 127 50.36 11.33 -4.07
CA GLU A 127 50.10 12.13 -2.88
C GLU A 127 48.82 12.99 -3.01
N GLY A 128 47.82 12.76 -2.14
CA GLY A 128 46.68 13.67 -1.99
C GLY A 128 45.32 13.09 -1.60
N GLY A 129 45.12 11.76 -1.57
CA GLY A 129 43.85 11.14 -1.15
C GLY A 129 43.82 10.72 0.33
N PRO A 130 42.69 10.84 1.04
CA PRO A 130 42.57 10.34 2.41
C PRO A 130 42.72 8.82 2.49
N TRP A 131 43.60 8.36 3.37
CA TRP A 131 44.05 6.97 3.54
C TRP A 131 42.95 5.94 3.93
N TRP A 132 41.71 6.36 4.18
CA TRP A 132 40.57 5.50 4.52
C TRP A 132 39.65 5.17 3.33
N GLU A 133 39.85 5.78 2.16
CA GLU A 133 39.34 5.23 0.90
C GLU A 133 40.29 4.11 0.46
N LYS A 134 39.97 2.88 0.89
CA LYS A 134 40.70 1.68 0.50
C LYS A 134 40.90 1.67 -1.02
N ALA A 135 42.16 1.66 -1.46
CA ALA A 135 42.50 1.10 -2.76
C ALA A 135 42.03 -0.36 -2.75
N SER A 136 40.81 -0.59 -3.26
CA SER A 136 40.24 -1.93 -3.39
C SER A 136 41.17 -2.74 -4.27
N ALA A 137 41.49 -3.96 -3.84
CA ALA A 137 42.00 -4.99 -4.75
C ALA A 137 41.13 -5.00 -6.02
N SER A 138 41.75 -5.28 -7.18
CA SER A 138 41.02 -5.43 -8.42
C SER A 138 39.88 -6.42 -8.19
N ALA A 139 38.63 -5.99 -8.39
CA ALA A 139 37.48 -6.84 -8.21
C ALA A 139 37.62 -8.11 -9.06
N LEU A 140 37.16 -9.25 -8.52
CA LEU A 140 36.98 -10.46 -9.31
C LEU A 140 36.17 -10.13 -10.58
N PRO A 141 36.40 -10.86 -11.70
CA PRO A 141 35.63 -10.71 -12.92
C PRO A 141 34.12 -10.65 -12.63
N GLU A 142 33.37 -9.86 -13.41
CA GLU A 142 31.91 -9.75 -13.23
C GLU A 142 31.19 -11.10 -13.28
N THR A 143 31.78 -12.10 -13.94
CA THR A 143 31.29 -13.48 -14.01
C THR A 143 31.30 -14.23 -12.68
N ASP A 144 32.11 -13.78 -11.72
CA ASP A 144 32.32 -14.47 -10.43
C ASP A 144 31.43 -13.86 -9.33
N ARG A 145 30.70 -12.78 -9.64
CA ARG A 145 29.71 -12.18 -8.75
C ARG A 145 28.36 -12.87 -8.98
N LEU A 146 27.69 -13.25 -7.90
CA LEU A 146 26.30 -13.71 -7.98
C LEU A 146 25.44 -12.61 -8.61
N PRO A 147 24.50 -12.95 -9.52
CA PRO A 147 23.66 -11.96 -10.15
C PRO A 147 22.82 -11.23 -9.09
N THR A 148 22.69 -9.92 -9.24
CA THR A 148 21.90 -9.06 -8.36
C THR A 148 20.84 -8.31 -9.17
N VAL A 149 19.72 -7.97 -8.52
CA VAL A 149 18.67 -7.15 -9.14
C VAL A 149 18.67 -5.76 -8.51
N CYS A 150 19.16 -4.74 -9.19
CA CYS A 150 19.22 -3.36 -8.66
C CYS A 150 17.99 -2.51 -9.04
N SER A 151 16.90 -3.12 -9.52
CA SER A 151 15.66 -2.40 -9.83
C SER A 151 14.84 -2.09 -8.57
N ALA A 152 14.96 -0.86 -8.07
CA ALA A 152 14.22 -0.40 -6.89
C ALA A 152 12.69 -0.54 -7.04
N SER A 153 12.14 -0.12 -8.18
CA SER A 153 10.69 -0.19 -8.44
C SER A 153 10.15 -1.61 -8.43
N ARG A 154 10.83 -2.56 -9.09
CA ARG A 154 10.39 -3.96 -9.11
C ARG A 154 10.42 -4.59 -7.72
N ARG A 155 11.46 -4.31 -6.93
CA ARG A 155 11.55 -4.77 -5.54
C ARG A 155 10.42 -4.21 -4.69
N LEU A 156 10.19 -2.90 -4.77
CA LEU A 156 9.15 -2.21 -4.01
C LEU A 156 7.75 -2.74 -4.36
N PHE A 157 7.40 -2.80 -5.65
CA PHE A 157 6.08 -3.25 -6.08
C PHE A 157 5.83 -4.73 -5.77
N ALA A 158 6.84 -5.59 -5.88
CA ALA A 158 6.72 -6.98 -5.44
C ALA A 158 6.39 -7.05 -3.94
N ARG A 159 7.09 -6.27 -3.10
CA ARG A 159 6.87 -6.26 -1.66
C ARG A 159 5.49 -5.71 -1.29
N MET A 160 5.09 -4.59 -1.87
CA MET A 160 3.76 -4.00 -1.65
C MET A 160 2.65 -4.99 -1.98
N PHE A 161 2.78 -5.73 -3.08
CA PHE A 161 1.81 -6.75 -3.44
C PHE A 161 1.78 -7.92 -2.45
N ASP A 162 2.94 -8.46 -2.07
CA ASP A 162 3.03 -9.57 -1.11
C ASP A 162 2.41 -9.19 0.25
N GLU A 163 2.64 -7.96 0.73
CA GLU A 163 2.04 -7.45 1.96
C GLU A 163 0.54 -7.22 1.85
N MET A 164 0.10 -6.59 0.76
CA MET A 164 -1.32 -6.37 0.50
C MET A 164 -2.07 -7.71 0.42
N LEU A 165 -1.51 -8.70 -0.27
CA LEU A 165 -2.10 -10.03 -0.38
C LEU A 165 -2.34 -10.66 0.99
N VAL A 166 -1.32 -10.68 1.86
CA VAL A 166 -1.46 -11.27 3.20
C VAL A 166 -2.46 -10.48 4.06
N ARG A 167 -2.42 -9.14 4.03
CA ARG A 167 -3.39 -8.30 4.77
C ARG A 167 -4.83 -8.54 4.32
N VAL A 168 -5.07 -8.64 3.01
CA VAL A 168 -6.40 -8.93 2.45
C VAL A 168 -6.84 -10.35 2.81
N LEU A 169 -5.95 -11.33 2.81
CA LEU A 169 -6.29 -12.70 3.23
C LEU A 169 -6.69 -12.77 4.72
N ILE A 170 -5.97 -12.07 5.60
CA ILE A 170 -6.35 -11.96 7.02
C ILE A 170 -7.72 -11.30 7.15
N ALA A 171 -7.91 -10.14 6.51
CA ALA A 171 -9.16 -9.40 6.57
C ALA A 171 -10.35 -10.22 6.04
N SER A 172 -10.16 -10.91 4.92
CA SER A 172 -11.17 -11.81 4.34
C SER A 172 -11.50 -12.96 5.28
N GLY A 173 -10.49 -13.55 5.94
CA GLY A 173 -10.70 -14.60 6.94
C GLY A 173 -11.51 -14.12 8.15
N LEU A 174 -11.27 -12.88 8.61
CA LEU A 174 -12.06 -12.26 9.67
C LEU A 174 -13.51 -12.02 9.24
N CYS A 175 -13.72 -11.47 8.02
CA CYS A 175 -15.07 -11.29 7.46
C CYS A 175 -15.83 -12.62 7.35
N LEU A 176 -15.18 -13.67 6.83
CA LEU A 176 -15.80 -14.99 6.70
C LEU A 176 -16.10 -15.64 8.07
N ALA A 177 -15.39 -15.23 9.12
CA ALA A 177 -15.67 -15.63 10.50
C ALA A 177 -16.77 -14.76 11.17
N GLY A 178 -17.40 -13.85 10.43
CA GLY A 178 -18.45 -12.96 10.94
C GLY A 178 -17.92 -11.77 11.74
N ILE A 179 -16.62 -11.48 11.71
CA ILE A 179 -16.01 -10.40 12.48
C ILE A 179 -16.06 -9.10 11.68
N ASN A 180 -16.60 -8.05 12.29
CA ASN A 180 -16.61 -6.71 11.72
C ASN A 180 -15.21 -6.10 11.73
N LEU A 181 -14.65 -5.86 10.55
CA LEU A 181 -13.32 -5.27 10.39
C LEU A 181 -13.18 -3.89 11.02
N ALA A 182 -14.25 -3.10 11.12
CA ALA A 182 -14.21 -1.78 11.75
C ALA A 182 -13.94 -1.85 13.27
N ALA A 183 -14.30 -2.97 13.91
CA ALA A 183 -14.03 -3.22 15.32
C ALA A 183 -12.62 -3.78 15.58
N VAL A 184 -11.90 -4.21 14.54
CA VAL A 184 -10.58 -4.84 14.67
C VAL A 184 -9.49 -3.79 14.58
N SER A 185 -8.53 -3.82 15.52
CA SER A 185 -7.37 -2.94 15.50
C SER A 185 -6.53 -3.12 14.23
N SER A 186 -6.36 -2.05 13.45
CA SER A 186 -5.51 -2.01 12.26
C SER A 186 -4.04 -2.32 12.57
N PHE A 187 -3.58 -1.99 13.78
CA PHE A 187 -2.25 -2.34 14.28
C PHE A 187 -2.09 -3.85 14.44
N VAL A 188 -3.07 -4.52 15.06
CA VAL A 188 -3.05 -5.98 15.25
C VAL A 188 -3.01 -6.70 13.90
N VAL A 189 -3.85 -6.29 12.93
CA VAL A 189 -3.83 -6.87 11.57
C VAL A 189 -2.47 -6.69 10.91
N SER A 190 -1.86 -5.51 11.04
CA SER A 190 -0.54 -5.22 10.46
C SER A 190 0.55 -6.10 11.10
N LEU A 191 0.57 -6.21 12.43
CA LEU A 191 1.52 -7.06 13.15
C LEU A 191 1.35 -8.53 12.78
N THR A 192 0.12 -9.03 12.71
CA THR A 192 -0.20 -10.40 12.27
C THR A 192 0.31 -10.66 10.86
N ALA A 193 0.16 -9.70 9.94
CA ALA A 193 0.68 -9.84 8.57
C ALA A 193 2.22 -9.95 8.54
N VAL A 194 2.92 -9.13 9.33
CA VAL A 194 4.39 -9.18 9.44
C VAL A 194 4.85 -10.53 10.01
N VAL A 195 4.17 -11.04 11.04
CA VAL A 195 4.48 -12.35 11.62
C VAL A 195 4.22 -13.46 10.61
N LEU A 196 3.08 -13.47 9.93
CA LEU A 196 2.76 -14.49 8.93
C LEU A 196 3.76 -14.49 7.77
N LEU A 197 4.15 -13.31 7.27
CA LEU A 197 5.16 -13.20 6.22
C LEU A 197 6.52 -13.77 6.64
N ALA A 198 6.88 -13.72 7.92
CA ALA A 198 8.12 -14.33 8.41
C ALA A 198 8.16 -15.85 8.19
N PHE A 199 7.01 -16.52 8.11
CA PHE A 199 6.92 -17.96 7.81
C PHE A 199 6.63 -18.22 6.33
N VAL A 200 5.73 -17.42 5.76
CA VAL A 200 5.20 -17.62 4.41
C VAL A 200 6.22 -17.24 3.34
N GLU A 201 6.95 -16.13 3.48
CA GLU A 201 7.96 -15.72 2.49
C GLU A 201 9.10 -16.75 2.36
N PRO A 202 9.74 -17.23 3.44
CA PRO A 202 10.78 -18.27 3.34
C PRO A 202 10.25 -19.59 2.76
N LEU A 203 8.99 -19.95 3.06
CA LEU A 203 8.35 -21.12 2.47
C LEU A 203 8.18 -20.97 0.95
N PHE A 204 7.70 -19.81 0.49
CA PHE A 204 7.58 -19.50 -0.94
C PHE A 204 8.94 -19.57 -1.66
N LEU A 205 9.98 -19.00 -1.06
CA LEU A 205 11.33 -19.05 -1.60
C LEU A 205 11.88 -20.47 -1.67
N ARG A 206 11.64 -21.31 -0.66
CA ARG A 206 12.05 -22.72 -0.67
C ARG A 206 11.33 -23.53 -1.74
N LEU A 207 10.01 -23.37 -1.87
CA LEU A 207 9.21 -24.19 -2.78
C LEU A 207 9.35 -23.75 -4.25
N TRP A 208 9.33 -22.44 -4.51
CA TRP A 208 9.26 -21.91 -5.87
C TRP A 208 10.42 -20.97 -6.24
N GLY A 209 11.32 -20.66 -5.31
CA GLY A 209 12.40 -19.69 -5.56
C GLY A 209 11.91 -18.25 -5.70
N THR A 210 10.66 -17.95 -5.37
CA THR A 210 10.08 -16.63 -5.57
C THR A 210 8.82 -16.44 -4.71
N THR A 211 8.49 -15.20 -4.37
CA THR A 211 7.21 -14.84 -3.74
C THR A 211 6.20 -14.42 -4.83
N PRO A 212 4.88 -14.43 -4.56
CA PRO A 212 3.87 -14.09 -5.56
C PRO A 212 4.14 -12.77 -6.31
N GLY A 213 4.43 -11.69 -5.60
CA GLY A 213 4.75 -10.38 -6.18
C GLY A 213 6.05 -10.39 -6.97
N LYS A 214 7.09 -11.10 -6.49
CA LYS A 214 8.35 -11.28 -7.23
C LYS A 214 8.11 -12.08 -8.52
N ALA A 215 7.27 -13.11 -8.48
CA ALA A 215 6.91 -13.94 -9.62
C ALA A 215 6.15 -13.15 -10.70
N LEU A 216 5.16 -12.35 -10.29
CA LEU A 216 4.40 -11.43 -11.17
C LEU A 216 5.32 -10.46 -11.90
N LEU A 217 6.42 -10.07 -11.25
CA LEU A 217 7.43 -9.20 -11.83
C LEU A 217 8.60 -9.96 -12.46
N GLY A 218 8.53 -11.28 -12.64
CA GLY A 218 9.53 -12.08 -13.34
C GLY A 218 10.89 -12.16 -12.63
N MET A 219 10.88 -12.13 -11.30
CA MET A 219 12.06 -12.19 -10.44
C MET A 219 12.10 -13.52 -9.67
N ARG A 220 13.31 -14.04 -9.44
CA ARG A 220 13.56 -15.31 -8.75
C ARG A 220 14.87 -15.24 -7.95
N LEU A 221 14.92 -15.96 -6.84
CA LEU A 221 16.07 -16.11 -5.96
C LEU A 221 16.47 -17.58 -5.90
N THR A 222 17.76 -17.84 -6.03
CA THR A 222 18.35 -19.16 -5.88
C THR A 222 19.64 -19.06 -5.08
N GLY A 223 20.04 -20.15 -4.42
CA GLY A 223 21.37 -20.26 -3.84
C GLY A 223 22.47 -20.27 -4.91
N PRO A 224 23.75 -20.25 -4.51
CA PRO A 224 24.90 -20.27 -5.42
C PRO A 224 24.95 -21.53 -6.30
N ASP A 225 24.40 -22.64 -5.81
CA ASP A 225 24.31 -23.92 -6.52
C ASP A 225 23.11 -23.99 -7.49
N GLY A 226 22.35 -22.90 -7.64
CA GLY A 226 21.17 -22.80 -8.50
C GLY A 226 19.91 -23.43 -7.91
N LYS A 227 19.97 -24.03 -6.71
CA LYS A 227 18.78 -24.54 -6.03
C LYS A 227 17.99 -23.42 -5.36
N ASN A 228 16.75 -23.72 -4.97
CA ASN A 228 15.95 -22.78 -4.21
C ASN A 228 16.57 -22.53 -2.83
N VAL A 229 16.38 -21.31 -2.32
CA VAL A 229 16.92 -20.87 -1.03
C VAL A 229 16.35 -21.75 0.10
N PRO A 230 17.20 -22.33 0.96
CA PRO A 230 16.77 -23.03 2.17
C PRO A 230 15.88 -22.17 3.07
N TYR A 231 14.97 -22.81 3.80
CA TYR A 231 14.01 -22.08 4.66
C TYR A 231 14.70 -21.17 5.68
N THR A 232 15.75 -21.66 6.34
CA THR A 232 16.50 -20.92 7.36
C THR A 232 17.21 -19.69 6.79
N GLU A 233 17.79 -19.81 5.60
CA GLU A 233 18.39 -18.68 4.88
C GLU A 233 17.34 -17.68 4.42
N GLY A 234 16.19 -18.17 3.93
CA GLY A 234 15.03 -17.33 3.61
C GLY A 234 14.53 -16.54 4.83
N LEU A 235 14.49 -17.17 6.01
CA LEU A 235 14.09 -16.55 7.27
C LEU A 235 15.10 -15.48 7.73
N ALA A 236 16.39 -15.79 7.71
CA ALA A 236 17.46 -14.83 8.03
C ALA A 236 17.40 -13.61 7.09
N ARG A 237 17.23 -13.88 5.80
CA ARG A 237 17.03 -12.87 4.77
C ARG A 237 15.81 -11.99 5.05
N TYR A 238 14.69 -12.57 5.47
CA TYR A 238 13.48 -11.82 5.82
C TYR A 238 13.74 -10.83 6.95
N PHE A 239 14.41 -11.24 8.03
CA PHE A 239 14.73 -10.34 9.14
C PHE A 239 15.74 -9.25 8.76
N LEU A 240 16.75 -9.58 7.95
CA LEU A 240 17.68 -8.58 7.42
C LEU A 240 16.96 -7.56 6.54
N MET A 241 16.00 -8.01 5.72
CA MET A 241 15.15 -7.13 4.91
C MET A 241 14.23 -6.27 5.80
N MET A 242 13.67 -6.83 6.88
CA MET A 242 12.87 -6.07 7.84
C MET A 242 13.68 -4.94 8.49
N TRP A 243 14.95 -5.20 8.85
CA TRP A 243 15.82 -4.19 9.45
C TRP A 243 16.38 -3.17 8.44
N TYR A 244 16.99 -3.65 7.36
CA TYR A 244 17.74 -2.83 6.40
C TYR A 244 16.89 -2.28 5.26
N GLY A 245 15.72 -2.86 5.00
CA GLY A 245 14.78 -2.43 3.96
C GLY A 245 13.62 -1.66 4.55
N GLN A 246 12.88 -2.27 5.47
CA GLN A 246 11.63 -1.70 6.00
C GLN A 246 11.76 -0.97 7.33
N GLY A 247 12.88 -1.10 8.04
CA GLY A 247 13.07 -0.48 9.36
C GLY A 247 12.04 -0.93 10.42
N PHE A 248 11.52 -2.17 10.35
CA PHE A 248 10.49 -2.70 11.25
C PHE A 248 9.22 -1.83 11.36
N GLU A 249 8.88 -1.08 10.32
CA GLU A 249 7.77 -0.12 10.33
C GLU A 249 7.91 0.99 11.39
N ILE A 250 9.10 1.17 11.96
CA ILE A 250 9.38 2.26 12.91
C ILE A 250 9.32 3.59 12.14
N PRO A 251 8.48 4.56 12.56
CA PRO A 251 8.38 5.86 11.89
C PRO A 251 9.75 6.54 11.74
N VAL A 252 9.94 7.29 10.65
CA VAL A 252 11.21 7.94 10.26
C VAL A 252 12.34 6.95 9.93
N TRP A 253 12.62 5.95 10.76
CA TRP A 253 13.63 4.93 10.49
C TRP A 253 13.31 4.11 9.24
N SER A 254 12.05 3.73 9.05
CA SER A 254 11.57 3.06 7.83
C SER A 254 11.82 3.89 6.57
N LEU A 255 11.65 5.23 6.66
CA LEU A 255 11.92 6.15 5.55
C LEU A 255 13.42 6.23 5.24
N ILE A 256 14.26 6.29 6.28
CA ILE A 256 15.72 6.30 6.14
C ILE A 256 16.20 5.01 5.46
N GLN A 257 15.71 3.85 5.90
CA GLN A 257 16.09 2.56 5.35
C GLN A 257 15.56 2.36 3.92
N GLY A 258 14.33 2.79 3.64
CA GLY A 258 13.78 2.84 2.29
C GLY A 258 14.63 3.68 1.34
N TYR A 259 15.01 4.89 1.74
CA TYR A 259 15.92 5.75 0.97
C TYR A 259 17.28 5.09 0.75
N ARG A 260 17.88 4.48 1.79
CA ARG A 260 19.16 3.77 1.66
C ARG A 260 19.06 2.59 0.70
N SER A 261 17.96 1.84 0.74
CA SER A 261 17.74 0.71 -0.17
C SER A 261 17.64 1.17 -1.62
N VAL A 262 16.88 2.25 -1.88
CA VAL A 262 16.76 2.85 -3.22
C VAL A 262 18.11 3.42 -3.69
N ARG A 263 18.85 4.09 -2.82
CA ARG A 263 20.19 4.62 -3.14
C ARG A 263 21.18 3.52 -3.54
N ARG A 264 21.18 2.38 -2.84
CA ARG A 264 21.99 1.20 -3.21
C ARG A 264 21.63 0.70 -4.60
N CYS A 265 20.33 0.59 -4.90
CA CYS A 265 19.84 0.21 -6.22
C CYS A 265 20.31 1.19 -7.32
N TRP A 266 20.32 2.50 -7.07
CA TRP A 266 20.83 3.49 -8.02
C TRP A 266 22.36 3.45 -8.23
N ASN A 267 23.09 2.90 -7.26
CA ASN A 267 24.53 2.72 -7.32
C ASN A 267 24.94 1.30 -7.80
N ASP A 268 23.99 0.49 -8.26
CA ASP A 268 24.19 -0.92 -8.61
C ASP A 268 24.81 -1.77 -7.47
N GLU A 269 24.54 -1.39 -6.22
CA GLU A 269 25.00 -2.10 -5.03
C GLU A 269 23.98 -3.19 -4.60
N PRO A 270 24.46 -4.36 -4.14
CA PRO A 270 23.59 -5.38 -3.57
C PRO A 270 22.88 -4.87 -2.30
N GLN A 271 21.70 -5.41 -2.03
CA GLN A 271 21.04 -5.13 -0.75
C GLN A 271 21.69 -5.93 0.38
N PRO A 272 21.69 -5.41 1.62
CA PRO A 272 22.24 -6.11 2.79
C PRO A 272 21.67 -7.50 3.07
N TRP A 273 20.48 -7.79 2.55
CA TRP A 273 19.81 -9.09 2.69
C TRP A 273 19.97 -10.00 1.46
N ASP A 274 20.74 -9.59 0.45
CA ASP A 274 21.13 -10.39 -0.72
C ASP A 274 22.47 -11.11 -0.53
N VAL A 275 22.79 -11.52 0.70
CA VAL A 275 24.04 -12.25 1.00
C VAL A 275 23.93 -13.69 0.51
N GLU A 276 24.90 -14.14 -0.29
CA GLU A 276 25.00 -15.52 -0.78
C GLU A 276 23.79 -16.01 -1.62
N VAL A 277 23.02 -15.08 -2.22
CA VAL A 277 21.88 -15.43 -3.08
C VAL A 277 22.09 -14.89 -4.48
N ALA A 278 21.86 -15.74 -5.49
CA ALA A 278 21.70 -15.32 -6.87
C ALA A 278 20.30 -14.74 -7.05
N TYR A 279 20.21 -13.42 -7.18
CA TYR A 279 18.96 -12.73 -7.49
C TYR A 279 18.86 -12.48 -8.99
N ILE A 280 17.93 -13.19 -9.64
CA ILE A 280 17.77 -13.20 -11.09
C ILE A 280 16.46 -12.51 -11.46
N ALA A 281 16.52 -11.61 -12.44
CA ALA A 281 15.35 -10.96 -13.01
C ALA A 281 15.33 -11.09 -14.53
N LYS A 282 14.19 -11.53 -15.08
CA LYS A 282 13.98 -11.47 -16.53
C LYS A 282 13.94 -10.00 -16.99
N PRO A 283 14.31 -9.70 -18.26
CA PRO A 283 14.13 -8.38 -18.84
C PRO A 283 12.68 -7.92 -18.68
N PHE A 284 12.50 -6.67 -18.25
CA PHE A 284 11.17 -6.15 -17.99
C PHE A 284 10.36 -6.03 -19.29
N ARG A 285 9.09 -6.42 -19.23
CA ARG A 285 8.11 -6.36 -20.32
C ARG A 285 6.79 -5.85 -19.74
N ALA A 286 6.04 -5.06 -20.51
CA ALA A 286 4.77 -4.45 -20.06
C ALA A 286 3.78 -5.46 -19.47
N ARG A 287 3.76 -6.70 -19.97
CA ARG A 287 2.92 -7.79 -19.43
C ARG A 287 3.08 -8.05 -17.93
N TYR A 288 4.27 -7.80 -17.35
CA TYR A 288 4.48 -7.97 -15.91
C TYR A 288 3.79 -6.87 -15.11
N GLY A 289 3.82 -5.63 -15.60
CA GLY A 289 3.06 -4.53 -15.00
C GLY A 289 1.56 -4.75 -15.10
N VAL A 290 1.06 -5.15 -16.27
CA VAL A 290 -0.36 -5.51 -16.46
C VAL A 290 -0.76 -6.67 -15.56
N GLY A 291 0.06 -7.73 -15.48
CA GLY A 291 -0.20 -8.87 -14.62
C GLY A 291 -0.27 -8.49 -13.14
N LEU A 292 0.60 -7.59 -12.67
CA LEU A 292 0.55 -7.07 -11.31
C LEU A 292 -0.75 -6.31 -11.04
N VAL A 293 -1.16 -5.41 -11.95
CA VAL A 293 -2.41 -4.64 -11.81
C VAL A 293 -3.63 -5.57 -11.77
N LEU A 294 -3.71 -6.54 -12.69
CA LEU A 294 -4.81 -7.51 -12.72
C LEU A 294 -4.86 -8.37 -11.46
N ALA A 295 -3.71 -8.83 -10.96
CA ALA A 295 -3.64 -9.57 -9.71
C ALA A 295 -4.07 -8.72 -8.53
N THR A 296 -3.66 -7.45 -8.48
CA THR A 296 -4.09 -6.51 -7.43
C THR A 296 -5.60 -6.31 -7.44
N LEU A 297 -6.18 -6.05 -8.60
CA LEU A 297 -7.64 -5.90 -8.74
C LEU A 297 -8.37 -7.17 -8.29
N LEU A 298 -7.90 -8.34 -8.72
CA LEU A 298 -8.50 -9.62 -8.31
C LEU A 298 -8.49 -9.80 -6.79
N VAL A 299 -7.36 -9.54 -6.13
CA VAL A 299 -7.23 -9.68 -4.67
C VAL A 299 -8.15 -8.69 -3.94
N LEU A 300 -8.18 -7.42 -4.38
CA LEU A 300 -9.04 -6.41 -3.77
C LEU A 300 -10.53 -6.73 -3.97
N THR A 301 -10.93 -7.16 -5.16
CA THR A 301 -12.31 -7.58 -5.44
C THR A 301 -12.71 -8.81 -4.63
N ALA A 302 -11.82 -9.79 -4.45
CA ALA A 302 -12.09 -10.95 -3.62
C ALA A 302 -12.23 -10.58 -2.13
N GLY A 303 -11.36 -9.69 -1.62
CA GLY A 303 -11.46 -9.18 -0.26
C GLY A 303 -12.73 -8.38 -0.03
N GLU A 304 -13.10 -7.52 -0.97
CA GLU A 304 -14.34 -6.77 -0.92
C GLU A 304 -15.57 -7.70 -1.02
N ALA A 305 -15.50 -8.79 -1.77
CA ALA A 305 -16.57 -9.78 -1.81
C ALA A 305 -16.75 -10.48 -0.45
N ALA A 306 -15.66 -10.80 0.25
CA ALA A 306 -15.71 -11.36 1.61
C ALA A 306 -16.32 -10.38 2.61
N ASN A 307 -15.91 -9.11 2.58
CA ASN A 307 -16.48 -8.02 3.38
C ASN A 307 -17.97 -7.78 3.07
N SER A 308 -18.30 -7.77 1.79
CA SER A 308 -19.67 -7.62 1.31
C SER A 308 -20.55 -8.77 1.79
N TRP A 309 -20.06 -10.01 1.77
CA TRP A 309 -20.76 -11.20 2.26
C TRP A 309 -20.99 -11.15 3.77
N SER A 310 -19.97 -10.75 4.56
CA SER A 310 -20.07 -10.72 6.02
C SER A 310 -21.12 -9.76 6.55
N GLN A 311 -21.53 -8.77 5.76
CA GLN A 311 -22.59 -7.82 6.09
C GLN A 311 -23.99 -8.30 5.68
N THR A 312 -24.12 -9.28 4.79
CA THR A 312 -25.45 -9.74 4.32
C THR A 312 -26.19 -10.50 5.42
N PRO A 313 -27.47 -10.19 5.70
CA PRO A 313 -28.24 -10.89 6.72
C PRO A 313 -28.40 -12.39 6.41
N PRO A 314 -28.60 -13.24 7.42
CA PRO A 314 -28.69 -14.70 7.26
C PRO A 314 -29.93 -15.12 6.46
N ASN A 315 -31.10 -14.56 6.76
CA ASN A 315 -32.35 -14.87 6.07
C ASN A 315 -32.56 -13.93 4.88
N ARG A 316 -32.95 -14.49 3.73
CA ARG A 316 -32.96 -13.82 2.42
C ARG A 316 -34.28 -14.01 1.69
N GLY A 317 -34.59 -13.08 0.77
CA GLY A 317 -35.85 -13.06 0.03
C GLY A 317 -36.98 -12.46 0.87
N ASP A 318 -38.18 -13.00 0.71
CA ASP A 318 -39.33 -12.64 1.52
C ASP A 318 -39.21 -13.27 2.90
N VAL A 319 -39.21 -12.45 3.95
CA VAL A 319 -38.92 -12.89 5.33
C VAL A 319 -40.14 -12.79 6.22
N THR A 320 -40.29 -13.78 7.09
CA THR A 320 -41.26 -13.77 8.21
C THR A 320 -40.81 -12.85 9.34
N VAL A 321 -41.68 -12.62 10.33
CA VAL A 321 -41.34 -11.82 11.54
C VAL A 321 -40.19 -12.47 12.33
N ALA A 322 -40.19 -13.78 12.47
CA ALA A 322 -39.12 -14.50 13.16
C ALA A 322 -37.78 -14.38 12.42
N GLU A 323 -37.79 -14.56 11.09
CA GLU A 323 -36.57 -14.42 10.27
C GLU A 323 -36.04 -12.98 10.25
N PHE A 324 -36.94 -11.98 10.28
CA PHE A 324 -36.55 -10.57 10.45
C PHE A 324 -35.92 -10.32 11.81
N ALA A 325 -36.47 -10.87 12.90
CA ALA A 325 -35.89 -10.73 14.24
C ALA A 325 -34.47 -11.33 14.30
N GLU A 326 -34.26 -12.51 13.70
CA GLU A 326 -32.92 -13.10 13.55
C GLU A 326 -31.97 -12.19 12.76
N ASN A 327 -32.43 -11.64 11.62
CA ASN A 327 -31.65 -10.71 10.83
C ASN A 327 -31.26 -9.47 11.63
N TYR A 328 -32.22 -8.89 12.36
CA TYR A 328 -32.02 -7.69 13.17
C TYR A 328 -31.01 -7.92 14.29
N ASN A 329 -31.20 -8.98 15.08
CA ASN A 329 -30.32 -9.33 16.18
C ASN A 329 -28.91 -9.61 15.69
N ARG A 330 -28.77 -10.31 14.55
CA ARG A 330 -27.47 -10.54 13.93
C ARG A 330 -26.79 -9.24 13.50
N GLN A 331 -27.51 -8.30 12.89
CA GLN A 331 -26.94 -7.02 12.47
C GLN A 331 -26.54 -6.15 13.68
N ALA A 332 -27.36 -6.16 14.73
CA ALA A 332 -27.09 -5.48 15.99
C ALA A 332 -25.78 -5.99 16.63
N ASP A 333 -25.61 -7.31 16.72
CA ASP A 333 -24.38 -7.94 17.22
C ASP A 333 -23.17 -7.64 16.31
N TYR A 334 -23.30 -7.80 15.00
CA TYR A 334 -22.23 -7.54 14.03
C TYR A 334 -21.71 -6.09 14.07
N LEU A 335 -22.60 -5.12 14.28
CA LEU A 335 -22.24 -3.70 14.36
C LEU A 335 -21.91 -3.24 15.80
N GLY A 336 -22.25 -4.03 16.82
CA GLY A 336 -22.03 -3.69 18.22
C GLY A 336 -23.01 -2.64 18.78
N PHE A 337 -24.29 -2.69 18.39
CA PHE A 337 -25.34 -1.79 18.87
C PHE A 337 -26.50 -2.57 19.54
N GLY A 338 -27.30 -1.91 20.38
CA GLY A 338 -28.50 -2.50 21.00
C GLY A 338 -28.27 -3.10 22.39
N GLY A 339 -27.04 -3.03 22.89
CA GLY A 339 -26.67 -3.41 24.24
C GLY A 339 -27.12 -4.84 24.58
N ARG A 340 -28.12 -4.93 25.46
CA ARG A 340 -28.65 -6.20 25.98
C ARG A 340 -30.07 -6.50 25.47
N THR A 341 -30.55 -5.70 24.53
CA THR A 341 -31.90 -5.81 23.96
C THR A 341 -31.86 -6.58 22.64
N TYR A 342 -32.85 -7.45 22.42
CA TYR A 342 -33.01 -8.25 21.21
C TYR A 342 -34.49 -8.41 20.87
N LEU A 343 -34.80 -8.76 19.62
CA LEU A 343 -36.15 -9.11 19.18
C LEU A 343 -36.39 -10.61 19.32
N ASP A 344 -37.52 -11.02 19.90
CA ASP A 344 -37.95 -12.41 19.87
C ASP A 344 -38.60 -12.81 18.52
N GLU A 345 -39.00 -14.08 18.39
CA GLU A 345 -39.63 -14.63 17.17
C GLU A 345 -40.94 -13.92 16.79
N THR A 346 -41.56 -13.19 17.73
CA THR A 346 -42.79 -12.41 17.49
C THR A 346 -42.50 -10.96 17.12
N GLY A 347 -41.22 -10.56 17.08
CA GLY A 347 -40.80 -9.19 16.81
C GLY A 347 -40.97 -8.26 18.02
N GLN A 348 -41.10 -8.82 19.22
CA GLN A 348 -41.21 -8.06 20.47
C GLN A 348 -39.84 -7.91 21.13
N TRP A 349 -39.61 -6.77 21.77
CA TRP A 349 -38.36 -6.48 22.46
C TRP A 349 -38.23 -7.28 23.76
N GLN A 350 -37.09 -7.93 23.92
CA GLN A 350 -36.67 -8.63 25.12
C GLN A 350 -35.33 -8.08 25.59
N GLU A 351 -35.04 -8.22 26.88
CA GLU A 351 -33.73 -7.91 27.45
C GLU A 351 -33.09 -9.21 27.95
N GLU A 352 -31.81 -9.42 27.65
CA GLU A 352 -31.07 -10.54 28.22
C GLU A 352 -31.02 -10.44 29.76
N PRO A 353 -30.78 -11.53 30.50
CA PRO A 353 -30.53 -11.47 31.95
C PRO A 353 -29.19 -10.82 32.28
N GLY A 354 -29.15 -9.99 33.32
CA GLY A 354 -27.93 -9.26 33.73
C GLY A 354 -26.83 -10.21 34.16
N ASN A 355 -25.61 -10.04 33.65
CA ASN A 355 -24.45 -10.65 34.28
C ASN A 355 -23.99 -9.78 35.46
N PRO A 356 -24.15 -10.20 36.72
CA PRO A 356 -23.79 -9.38 37.89
C PRO A 356 -22.29 -9.06 37.98
N ASN A 357 -21.44 -9.73 37.19
CA ASN A 357 -20.01 -9.50 37.15
C ASN A 357 -19.53 -8.75 35.90
N ALA A 358 -20.44 -8.35 34.99
CA ALA A 358 -20.09 -7.55 33.82
C ALA A 358 -20.25 -6.07 34.16
N VAL A 359 -19.16 -5.30 34.05
CA VAL A 359 -19.25 -3.84 33.97
C VAL A 359 -19.64 -3.51 32.54
N THR A 360 -20.94 -3.43 32.28
CA THR A 360 -21.46 -2.83 31.05
C THR A 360 -21.16 -1.33 31.17
N VAL A 361 -20.17 -0.83 30.42
CA VAL A 361 -20.12 0.61 30.15
C VAL A 361 -21.44 0.91 29.45
N GLY A 362 -22.29 1.72 30.09
CA GLY A 362 -23.64 1.98 29.62
C GLY A 362 -23.66 2.26 28.12
N ASP A 363 -24.57 1.61 27.42
CA ASP A 363 -24.86 1.95 26.03
C ASP A 363 -25.24 3.43 26.05
N PHE A 364 -24.38 4.30 25.51
CA PHE A 364 -24.76 5.69 25.20
C PHE A 364 -25.67 5.69 23.96
N GLY A 365 -26.52 4.67 23.86
CA GLY A 365 -27.43 4.42 22.77
C GLY A 365 -28.69 5.24 22.98
N ILE A 366 -29.19 5.76 21.88
CA ILE A 366 -30.48 6.42 21.76
C ILE A 366 -31.55 5.46 22.31
N GLU A 367 -32.13 5.76 23.47
CA GLU A 367 -33.24 5.00 24.06
C GLU A 367 -34.54 5.81 23.94
N PRO A 368 -35.25 5.70 22.81
CA PRO A 368 -36.55 6.34 22.69
C PRO A 368 -37.54 5.68 23.66
N TRP A 369 -38.63 6.39 23.94
CA TRP A 369 -39.67 5.90 24.86
C TRP A 369 -40.30 4.58 24.35
N PRO A 370 -40.85 3.75 25.24
CA PRO A 370 -41.25 2.37 24.92
C PRO A 370 -42.16 2.24 23.70
N GLU A 371 -43.19 3.08 23.61
CA GLU A 371 -44.15 3.08 22.50
C GLU A 371 -43.49 3.40 21.16
N ALA A 372 -42.47 4.27 21.16
CA ALA A 372 -41.72 4.63 19.97
C ALA A 372 -40.80 3.52 19.44
N ARG A 373 -40.57 2.46 20.23
CA ARG A 373 -39.76 1.30 19.84
C ARG A 373 -40.58 0.18 19.22
N GLU A 374 -41.91 0.23 19.33
CA GLU A 374 -42.78 -0.85 18.86
C GLU A 374 -42.75 -0.96 17.34
N LEU A 375 -42.54 -2.19 16.85
CA LEU A 375 -42.50 -2.49 15.42
C LEU A 375 -43.85 -3.06 14.99
N HIS A 376 -44.58 -2.33 14.15
CA HIS A 376 -45.82 -2.82 13.56
C HIS A 376 -45.55 -3.45 12.19
N PHE A 377 -45.77 -4.75 12.08
CA PHE A 377 -45.52 -5.52 10.86
C PHE A 377 -46.78 -5.59 9.98
N THR A 378 -46.65 -5.21 8.72
CA THR A 378 -47.64 -5.47 7.67
C THR A 378 -47.22 -6.75 6.94
N LEU A 379 -48.14 -7.71 6.84
CA LEU A 379 -47.87 -9.03 6.28
C LEU A 379 -48.72 -9.31 5.04
N GLU A 380 -48.11 -9.95 4.04
CA GLU A 380 -48.77 -10.55 2.88
C GLU A 380 -48.28 -12.01 2.77
N ASP A 381 -49.21 -12.97 2.69
CA ASP A 381 -48.91 -14.41 2.70
C ASP A 381 -47.98 -14.87 3.85
N GLY A 382 -48.02 -14.17 4.98
CA GLY A 382 -47.20 -14.45 6.17
C GLY A 382 -45.78 -13.89 6.10
N HIS A 383 -45.46 -13.08 5.09
CA HIS A 383 -44.16 -12.43 4.89
C HIS A 383 -44.30 -10.92 5.08
N ILE A 384 -43.26 -10.27 5.61
CA ILE A 384 -43.26 -8.83 5.86
C ILE A 384 -43.25 -8.08 4.54
N THR A 385 -44.18 -7.14 4.36
CA THR A 385 -44.19 -6.19 3.23
C THR A 385 -43.93 -4.76 3.69
N ALA A 386 -44.23 -4.42 4.94
CA ALA A 386 -43.84 -3.15 5.53
C ALA A 386 -43.64 -3.26 7.04
N ILE A 387 -42.77 -2.43 7.58
CA ILE A 387 -42.58 -2.22 9.02
C ILE A 387 -42.83 -0.75 9.32
N THR A 388 -43.77 -0.49 10.23
CA THR A 388 -44.14 0.86 10.63
C THR A 388 -43.83 1.08 12.10
N LEU A 389 -43.21 2.20 12.43
CA LEU A 389 -43.08 2.70 13.79
C LEU A 389 -43.97 3.92 13.93
N THR A 390 -44.70 3.99 15.03
CA THR A 390 -45.52 5.16 15.36
C THR A 390 -45.31 5.52 16.82
N GLY A 391 -45.38 6.81 17.14
CA GLY A 391 -45.37 7.23 18.52
C GLY A 391 -45.77 8.69 18.65
N THR A 392 -46.41 9.00 19.77
CA THR A 392 -46.78 10.35 20.14
C THR A 392 -46.30 10.61 21.56
N ILE A 393 -45.69 11.77 21.77
CA ILE A 393 -45.32 12.27 23.09
C ILE A 393 -45.74 13.74 23.18
N GLU A 394 -46.22 14.15 24.34
CA GLU A 394 -46.73 15.49 24.60
C GLU A 394 -46.17 16.02 25.93
N ASN A 395 -45.99 17.35 25.99
CA ASN A 395 -45.61 18.09 27.18
C ASN A 395 -44.36 17.53 27.88
N VAL A 396 -43.32 17.24 27.09
CA VAL A 396 -42.05 16.76 27.64
C VAL A 396 -41.26 17.90 28.27
N GLU A 397 -40.70 17.63 29.45
CA GLU A 397 -39.92 18.58 30.28
C GLU A 397 -38.42 18.29 30.24
N GLU A 398 -38.02 17.18 29.59
CA GLU A 398 -36.63 16.77 29.39
C GLU A 398 -36.44 16.39 27.91
N GLY A 399 -35.20 16.47 27.42
CA GLY A 399 -34.89 16.10 26.05
C GLY A 399 -35.04 14.59 25.81
N VAL A 400 -35.50 14.22 24.62
CA VAL A 400 -35.92 12.87 24.28
C VAL A 400 -35.19 12.36 23.05
N ASP A 401 -34.74 11.12 23.13
CA ASP A 401 -34.18 10.38 22.02
C ASP A 401 -35.25 9.98 21.00
N THR A 402 -34.97 10.17 19.71
CA THR A 402 -35.92 9.89 18.63
C THR A 402 -35.69 8.51 18.02
N PRO A 403 -36.72 7.76 17.61
CA PRO A 403 -36.58 6.36 17.17
C PRO A 403 -36.06 6.19 15.74
N ASN A 404 -35.69 7.28 15.07
CA ASN A 404 -35.24 7.25 13.68
C ASN A 404 -33.95 6.44 13.47
N GLY A 405 -33.13 6.26 14.52
CA GLY A 405 -31.98 5.35 14.49
C GLY A 405 -32.34 3.88 14.26
N LEU A 406 -33.61 3.48 14.46
CA LEU A 406 -34.11 2.14 14.15
C LEU A 406 -34.33 1.94 12.65
N VAL A 407 -34.63 2.99 11.89
CA VAL A 407 -34.95 2.87 10.46
C VAL A 407 -33.80 2.30 9.62
N PRO A 408 -32.55 2.79 9.72
CA PRO A 408 -31.42 2.16 9.03
C PRO A 408 -31.22 0.70 9.42
N ARG A 409 -31.44 0.35 10.69
CA ARG A 409 -31.31 -1.03 11.20
C ARG A 409 -32.38 -1.94 10.60
N ILE A 410 -33.60 -1.45 10.47
CA ILE A 410 -34.69 -2.16 9.78
C ILE A 410 -34.34 -2.37 8.31
N VAL A 411 -33.87 -1.33 7.61
CA VAL A 411 -33.44 -1.44 6.20
C VAL A 411 -32.33 -2.48 6.03
N MET A 412 -31.34 -2.49 6.92
CA MET A 412 -30.27 -3.49 6.91
C MET A 412 -30.74 -4.93 7.15
N SER A 413 -31.82 -5.10 7.91
CA SER A 413 -32.33 -6.41 8.33
C SER A 413 -33.40 -6.97 7.39
N LEU A 414 -34.11 -6.08 6.69
CA LEU A 414 -35.17 -6.42 5.76
C LEU A 414 -34.67 -6.33 4.31
N ALA A 415 -34.21 -5.16 3.86
CA ALA A 415 -33.91 -4.90 2.45
C ALA A 415 -32.63 -5.60 1.97
N TRP A 416 -31.58 -5.67 2.79
CA TRP A 416 -30.29 -6.23 2.37
C TRP A 416 -30.30 -7.76 2.15
N GLY A 417 -31.32 -8.46 2.62
CA GLY A 417 -31.52 -9.89 2.39
C GLY A 417 -32.20 -10.20 1.05
N ARG A 418 -32.75 -9.21 0.37
CA ARG A 418 -33.53 -9.42 -0.86
C ARG A 418 -32.67 -9.66 -2.10
N GLU A 419 -33.26 -10.26 -3.13
CA GLU A 419 -32.59 -10.52 -4.40
C GLU A 419 -32.20 -9.24 -5.15
N GLU A 420 -33.00 -8.17 -5.02
CA GLU A 420 -32.75 -6.88 -5.67
C GLU A 420 -31.66 -6.07 -4.96
N ALA A 421 -31.29 -6.45 -3.74
CA ALA A 421 -30.27 -5.76 -2.97
C ALA A 421 -28.88 -5.91 -3.61
N SER A 422 -28.12 -4.82 -3.63
CA SER A 422 -26.74 -4.90 -4.12
C SER A 422 -25.90 -5.81 -3.23
N PHE A 423 -25.22 -6.77 -3.87
CA PHE A 423 -24.21 -7.59 -3.21
C PHE A 423 -23.02 -6.76 -2.71
N TRP A 424 -22.60 -5.71 -3.42
CA TRP A 424 -21.42 -4.93 -3.07
C TRP A 424 -21.72 -3.91 -1.96
N SER A 425 -20.85 -3.85 -0.95
CA SER A 425 -21.04 -2.99 0.22
C SER A 425 -21.04 -1.51 -0.13
N LEU A 426 -20.31 -1.09 -1.17
CA LEU A 426 -20.27 0.32 -1.61
C LEU A 426 -21.66 0.87 -1.95
N ALA A 427 -22.50 0.07 -2.62
CA ALA A 427 -23.86 0.49 -2.95
C ALA A 427 -24.76 0.54 -1.69
N ARG A 428 -24.59 -0.41 -0.77
CA ARG A 428 -25.30 -0.41 0.50
C ARG A 428 -24.86 0.72 1.43
N GLN A 429 -23.58 1.09 1.40
CA GLN A 429 -23.08 2.26 2.10
C GLN A 429 -23.68 3.55 1.52
N ALA A 430 -23.80 3.66 0.20
CA ALA A 430 -24.49 4.79 -0.43
C ALA A 430 -25.95 4.88 0.01
N GLN A 431 -26.64 3.73 0.14
CA GLN A 431 -28.00 3.64 0.68
C GLN A 431 -28.09 4.18 2.13
N MET A 432 -27.14 3.80 3.01
CA MET A 432 -27.10 4.29 4.39
C MET A 432 -26.75 5.79 4.47
N THR A 433 -25.77 6.24 3.70
CA THR A 433 -25.39 7.66 3.64
C THR A 433 -26.52 8.55 3.14
N GLU A 434 -27.39 8.05 2.26
CA GLU A 434 -28.58 8.77 1.87
C GLU A 434 -29.54 8.97 3.04
N LEU A 435 -29.77 7.95 3.88
CA LEU A 435 -30.62 8.03 5.06
C LEU A 435 -30.05 8.98 6.13
N GLU A 436 -28.75 8.90 6.39
CA GLU A 436 -28.06 9.76 7.37
C GLU A 436 -28.19 11.26 7.03
N ARG A 437 -28.30 11.60 5.74
CA ARG A 437 -28.38 12.99 5.27
C ARG A 437 -29.79 13.59 5.35
N ARG A 438 -30.80 12.80 5.71
CA ARG A 438 -32.19 13.25 5.71
C ARG A 438 -32.47 14.08 6.95
N ASP A 439 -33.31 15.09 6.78
CA ASP A 439 -33.78 15.93 7.86
C ASP A 439 -34.99 15.23 8.51
N TRP A 440 -34.74 14.53 9.61
CA TRP A 440 -35.76 13.76 10.34
C TRP A 440 -36.79 14.65 11.06
N SER A 441 -36.61 15.98 11.02
CA SER A 441 -37.57 16.94 11.55
C SER A 441 -38.72 17.27 10.56
N LYS A 442 -38.69 16.69 9.35
CA LYS A 442 -39.64 16.96 8.26
C LYS A 442 -40.12 15.70 7.58
N ASP A 443 -41.26 15.81 6.91
CA ASP A 443 -41.81 14.75 6.07
C ASP A 443 -40.90 14.48 4.86
N PHE A 444 -40.72 13.20 4.53
CA PHE A 444 -40.04 12.80 3.32
C PHE A 444 -40.45 11.41 2.84
N VAL A 445 -40.22 11.17 1.54
CA VAL A 445 -40.28 9.84 0.93
C VAL A 445 -38.98 9.59 0.19
N ILE A 446 -38.39 8.41 0.37
CA ILE A 446 -37.16 7.99 -0.29
C ILE A 446 -37.40 6.66 -0.96
N HIS A 447 -37.03 6.58 -2.23
CA HIS A 447 -37.02 5.35 -2.99
C HIS A 447 -35.59 4.84 -3.06
N GLN A 448 -35.34 3.69 -2.45
CA GLN A 448 -34.07 2.99 -2.49
C GLN A 448 -34.27 1.62 -3.16
N PRO A 449 -33.21 0.97 -3.66
CA PRO A 449 -33.34 -0.36 -4.24
C PRO A 449 -34.01 -1.34 -3.27
N GLY A 450 -35.20 -1.83 -3.63
CA GLY A 450 -35.99 -2.80 -2.88
C GLY A 450 -36.76 -2.24 -1.68
N VAL A 451 -36.74 -0.92 -1.43
CA VAL A 451 -37.44 -0.34 -0.27
C VAL A 451 -37.85 1.12 -0.47
N VAL A 452 -39.07 1.45 -0.07
CA VAL A 452 -39.57 2.82 0.06
C VAL A 452 -39.65 3.17 1.53
N ILE A 453 -39.05 4.31 1.89
CA ILE A 453 -39.00 4.79 3.28
C ILE A 453 -39.77 6.09 3.34
N THR A 454 -40.82 6.10 4.15
CA THR A 454 -41.69 7.26 4.38
C THR A 454 -41.54 7.73 5.81
N SER A 455 -41.39 9.03 5.99
CA SER A 455 -41.40 9.70 7.28
C SER A 455 -42.50 10.74 7.25
N ASP A 456 -43.45 10.61 8.16
CA ASP A 456 -44.46 11.62 8.46
C ASP A 456 -44.25 12.09 9.90
N ILE A 457 -44.04 13.39 10.11
CA ILE A 457 -43.72 13.96 11.41
C ILE A 457 -44.49 15.24 11.66
N GLN A 458 -45.13 15.30 12.82
CA GLN A 458 -45.82 16.47 13.32
C GLN A 458 -45.18 16.87 14.65
N GLN A 459 -44.71 18.11 14.73
CA GLN A 459 -44.09 18.62 15.94
C GLN A 459 -44.51 20.06 16.25
N SER A 460 -44.59 20.37 17.53
CA SER A 460 -44.80 21.71 18.07
C SER A 460 -44.01 21.88 19.36
N GLY A 461 -43.37 23.03 19.57
CA GLY A 461 -42.67 23.34 20.82
C GLY A 461 -41.37 22.58 21.09
N LEU A 462 -40.82 21.88 20.09
CA LEU A 462 -39.58 21.10 20.20
C LEU A 462 -38.53 21.54 19.17
N SER A 463 -37.26 21.24 19.44
CA SER A 463 -36.16 21.44 18.50
C SER A 463 -35.36 20.17 18.28
N TYR A 464 -35.20 19.79 17.01
CA TYR A 464 -34.41 18.65 16.61
C TYR A 464 -32.91 19.00 16.61
N HIS A 465 -32.12 18.19 17.31
CA HIS A 465 -30.66 18.27 17.35
C HIS A 465 -30.05 16.99 16.78
N ALA A 466 -29.00 17.17 15.97
CA ALA A 466 -28.19 16.09 15.40
C ALA A 466 -28.98 14.96 14.72
N ASN A 467 -30.22 15.22 14.27
CA ASN A 467 -31.12 14.24 13.67
C ASN A 467 -31.43 13.02 14.56
N SER A 468 -31.26 13.07 15.89
CA SER A 468 -31.55 11.90 16.74
C SER A 468 -32.05 12.24 18.15
N PHE A 469 -32.24 13.53 18.44
CA PHE A 469 -32.60 14.04 19.74
C PHE A 469 -33.51 15.25 19.60
N CYS A 470 -34.56 15.32 20.42
CA CYS A 470 -35.42 16.48 20.54
C CYS A 470 -35.19 17.16 21.88
N ASP A 471 -34.96 18.48 21.86
CA ASP A 471 -34.90 19.30 23.08
C ASP A 471 -36.16 20.17 23.21
N TRP A 472 -36.52 20.46 24.46
CA TRP A 472 -37.70 21.21 24.82
C TRP A 472 -37.39 22.70 25.00
N HIS A 473 -38.35 23.56 24.60
CA HIS A 473 -38.27 25.00 24.85
C HIS A 473 -39.00 25.38 26.14
N ALA A 474 -38.25 25.88 27.13
CA ALA A 474 -38.81 26.33 28.42
C ALA A 474 -39.94 27.37 28.32
N GLU A 475 -39.98 28.12 27.22
CA GLU A 475 -40.99 29.15 26.94
C GLU A 475 -42.28 28.58 26.29
N GLN A 476 -42.29 27.31 25.87
CA GLN A 476 -43.41 26.62 25.24
C GLN A 476 -43.76 25.34 26.02
N PRO A 477 -44.55 25.46 27.11
CA PRO A 477 -44.92 24.32 27.94
C PRO A 477 -45.84 23.34 27.20
N GLU A 478 -46.65 23.81 26.24
CA GLU A 478 -47.37 22.95 25.31
C GLU A 478 -46.45 22.56 24.15
N ASN A 479 -46.00 21.31 24.18
CA ASN A 479 -45.17 20.74 23.13
C ASN A 479 -45.66 19.33 22.77
N ALA A 480 -45.41 18.90 21.54
CA ALA A 480 -45.81 17.59 21.07
C ALA A 480 -44.91 17.13 19.93
N LEU A 481 -44.66 15.83 19.88
CA LEU A 481 -44.04 15.13 18.76
C LEU A 481 -44.88 13.90 18.44
N SER A 482 -45.34 13.81 17.21
CA SER A 482 -45.96 12.63 16.63
C SER A 482 -45.19 12.25 15.38
N PHE A 483 -44.84 10.98 15.25
CA PHE A 483 -44.13 10.48 14.08
C PHE A 483 -44.74 9.18 13.57
N THR A 484 -44.57 8.94 12.28
CA THR A 484 -44.84 7.67 11.61
C THR A 484 -43.72 7.41 10.62
N TYR A 485 -42.94 6.36 10.87
CA TYR A 485 -41.88 5.92 9.96
C TYR A 485 -42.27 4.59 9.36
N THR A 486 -42.38 4.51 8.04
CA THR A 486 -42.72 3.28 7.33
C THR A 486 -41.58 2.87 6.42
N VAL A 487 -41.11 1.63 6.59
CA VAL A 487 -40.16 0.96 5.71
C VAL A 487 -40.94 -0.12 4.95
N ALA A 488 -41.33 0.18 3.71
CA ALA A 488 -42.12 -0.71 2.86
C ALA A 488 -41.27 -1.29 1.74
N LEU A 489 -41.47 -2.56 1.41
CA LEU A 489 -40.80 -3.20 0.28
C LEU A 489 -41.32 -2.61 -1.03
N ASP A 490 -40.40 -2.24 -1.91
CA ASP A 490 -40.72 -1.71 -3.23
C ASP A 490 -40.92 -2.89 -4.19
N ASN A 491 -42.16 -3.37 -4.32
CA ASN A 491 -42.52 -4.51 -5.17
C ASN A 491 -42.67 -4.16 -6.67
N GLY A 492 -42.32 -2.93 -7.07
CA GLY A 492 -42.40 -2.45 -8.46
C GLY A 492 -43.58 -1.53 -8.73
#